data_AF-A0A7W0BUM0-F1
#
_entry.id   AF-A0A7W0BUM0-F1
#
_cell.length_a   1.000
_cell.length_b   1.000
_cell.length_c   1.000
_cell.angle_alpha   90.00
_cell.angle_beta   90.00
_cell.angle_gamma   90.00
#
_symmetry.space_group_name_H-M   'P 1'
#
loop_
_entity.id
_entity.type
_entity.pdbx_description
1 polymer ?
#
loop_
_entity_poly.entity_id
_entity_poly.type
_entity_poly.pdbx_seq_one_letter_code
_entity_poly.pdbx_strand_id
1 'polypeptide(L)'
;MNQSFVEQFEALVEKYTELLLGKSNPELKEKVKIWALYSHIAKSMPALGKHWNELYPDAKEQMKEIISEIKRLNEEERARTRKG
;
A
#
# COMPACT_ATOMS: atom_id res chain seq x y z
N MET A 1 1.96 12.65 -19.20
CA MET A 1 0.68 11.93 -18.99
C MET A 1 -0.44 12.86 -19.38
N ASN A 2 -1.50 12.36 -20.03
CA ASN A 2 -2.73 13.13 -20.19
C ASN A 2 -3.63 12.93 -18.95
N GLN A 3 -4.59 13.84 -18.78
CA GLN A 3 -5.49 13.81 -17.62
C GLN A 3 -6.32 12.51 -17.57
N SER A 4 -6.77 12.00 -18.72
CA SER A 4 -7.54 10.75 -18.80
C SER A 4 -6.78 9.54 -18.26
N PHE A 5 -5.47 9.47 -18.51
CA PHE A 5 -4.63 8.37 -18.01
C PHE A 5 -4.53 8.40 -16.48
N VAL A 6 -4.35 9.60 -15.89
CA VAL A 6 -4.25 9.74 -14.43
C VAL A 6 -5.55 9.30 -13.77
N GLU A 7 -6.69 9.73 -14.30
CA GLU A 7 -8.03 9.33 -13.81
C GLU A 7 -8.26 7.82 -13.91
N GLN A 8 -7.89 7.21 -15.04
CA GLN A 8 -7.97 5.76 -15.23
C GLN A 8 -7.06 4.99 -14.26
N PHE A 9 -5.87 5.50 -13.99
CA PHE A 9 -4.95 4.90 -13.04
C PHE A 9 -5.45 5.04 -11.59
N GLU A 10 -6.02 6.18 -11.22
CA GLU A 10 -6.65 6.35 -9.91
C GLU A 10 -7.83 5.39 -9.71
N ALA A 11 -8.63 5.14 -10.75
CA ALA A 11 -9.70 4.14 -10.72
C ALA A 11 -9.18 2.71 -10.49
N LEU A 12 -8.03 2.37 -11.10
CA LEU A 12 -7.36 1.09 -10.83
C LEU A 12 -6.92 0.98 -9.37
N VAL A 13 -6.28 2.01 -8.83
CA VAL A 13 -5.82 2.01 -7.43
C VAL A 13 -7.00 1.93 -6.47
N GLU A 14 -8.10 2.62 -6.78
CA GLU A 14 -9.33 2.55 -6.01
C GLU A 14 -9.88 1.14 -5.96
N LYS A 15 -10.01 0.48 -7.10
CA LYS A 15 -10.54 -0.89 -7.15
C LYS A 15 -9.59 -1.88 -6.49
N TYR A 16 -8.28 -1.72 -6.68
CA TYR A 16 -7.28 -2.54 -6.03
C TYR A 16 -7.36 -2.43 -4.50
N THR A 17 -7.50 -1.21 -3.98
CA THR A 17 -7.64 -0.94 -2.54
C THR A 17 -8.92 -1.58 -1.98
N GLU A 18 -10.04 -1.44 -2.69
CA GLU A 18 -11.31 -2.08 -2.32
C GLU A 18 -11.19 -3.61 -2.25
N LEU A 19 -10.63 -4.24 -3.28
CA LEU A 19 -10.43 -5.70 -3.32
C LEU A 19 -9.44 -6.19 -2.26
N LEU A 20 -8.42 -5.38 -1.95
CA LEU A 20 -7.38 -5.75 -0.99
C LEU A 20 -7.88 -5.61 0.46
N LEU A 21 -8.65 -4.57 0.78
CA LEU A 21 -8.98 -4.17 2.16
C LEU A 21 -10.46 -4.25 2.50
N GLY A 22 -11.32 -4.58 1.52
CA GLY A 22 -12.78 -4.59 1.65
C GLY A 22 -13.43 -3.20 1.67
N LYS A 23 -12.63 -2.14 1.56
CA LYS A 23 -13.07 -0.74 1.56
C LYS A 23 -12.02 0.14 0.89
N SER A 24 -12.45 1.29 0.38
CA SER A 24 -11.57 2.28 -0.25
C SER A 24 -11.91 3.68 0.25
N ASN A 25 -10.89 4.47 0.58
CA ASN A 25 -10.99 5.89 0.90
C ASN A 25 -9.65 6.57 0.54
N PRO A 26 -9.58 7.92 0.52
CA PRO A 26 -8.35 8.62 0.11
C PRO A 26 -7.10 8.22 0.90
N GLU A 27 -7.23 8.04 2.21
CA GLU A 27 -6.11 7.65 3.09
C GLU A 27 -5.61 6.24 2.78
N LEU A 28 -6.51 5.28 2.61
CA LEU A 28 -6.16 3.89 2.30
C LEU A 28 -5.55 3.75 0.92
N LYS A 29 -6.05 4.52 -0.08
CA LYS A 29 -5.43 4.57 -1.40
C LYS A 29 -3.98 5.04 -1.31
N GLU A 30 -3.72 6.08 -0.52
CA GLU A 30 -2.36 6.60 -0.35
C GLU A 30 -1.45 5.60 0.39
N LYS A 31 -1.92 5.00 1.50
CA LYS A 31 -1.19 3.95 2.22
C LYS A 31 -0.83 2.77 1.31
N VAL A 32 -1.76 2.33 0.46
CA VAL A 32 -1.53 1.24 -0.50
C VAL A 32 -0.50 1.64 -1.55
N LYS A 33 -0.55 2.87 -2.10
CA LYS A 33 0.48 3.36 -3.04
C LYS A 33 1.86 3.39 -2.39
N ILE A 34 1.98 3.97 -1.19
CA ILE A 34 3.24 4.06 -0.44
C ILE A 34 3.78 2.65 -0.17
N TRP A 35 2.95 1.75 0.36
CA TRP A 35 3.34 0.38 0.67
C TRP A 35 3.79 -0.37 -0.58
N ALA A 36 3.05 -0.28 -1.69
CA ALA A 36 3.38 -0.98 -2.93
C ALA A 36 4.73 -0.50 -3.49
N LEU A 37 4.95 0.82 -3.50
CA LEU A 37 6.19 1.41 -4.00
C LEU A 37 7.37 1.09 -3.08
N TYR A 38 7.22 1.28 -1.76
CA TYR A 38 8.26 0.92 -0.79
C TYR A 38 8.64 -0.56 -0.88
N SER A 39 7.64 -1.45 -0.95
CA SER A 39 7.86 -2.90 -1.07
C SER A 39 8.58 -3.25 -2.37
N HIS A 40 8.23 -2.59 -3.48
CA HIS A 40 8.91 -2.77 -4.76
C HIS A 40 10.37 -2.31 -4.68
N ILE A 41 10.66 -1.14 -4.11
CA ILE A 41 12.02 -0.61 -3.95
C ILE A 41 12.84 -1.52 -3.03
N ALA A 42 12.31 -1.89 -1.86
CA ALA A 42 13.01 -2.75 -0.90
C ALA A 42 13.36 -4.13 -1.50
N LYS A 43 12.51 -4.65 -2.40
CA LYS A 43 12.75 -5.93 -3.10
C LYS A 43 13.70 -5.80 -4.29
N SER A 44 13.56 -4.74 -5.10
CA SER A 44 14.35 -4.54 -6.33
C SER A 44 15.73 -3.94 -6.06
N MET A 45 15.86 -3.11 -5.03
CA MET A 45 17.09 -2.43 -4.62
C MET A 45 17.27 -2.49 -3.09
N PRO A 46 17.62 -3.65 -2.52
CA PRO A 46 17.71 -3.83 -1.08
C PRO A 46 18.68 -2.87 -0.39
N ALA A 47 19.80 -2.54 -1.05
CA ALA A 47 20.78 -1.58 -0.53
C ALA A 47 20.18 -0.17 -0.36
N LEU A 48 19.35 0.27 -1.30
CA LEU A 48 18.67 1.56 -1.23
C LEU A 48 17.61 1.58 -0.12
N GLY A 49 16.79 0.52 -0.04
CA GLY A 49 15.80 0.37 1.03
C GLY A 49 16.46 0.36 2.41
N LYS A 50 17.60 -0.34 2.56
CA LYS A 50 18.38 -0.35 3.80
C LYS A 50 18.94 1.03 4.13
N HIS A 51 19.55 1.71 3.17
CA HIS A 51 20.10 3.05 3.37
C HIS A 51 19.03 4.06 3.81
N TRP A 52 17.87 4.07 3.16
CA TRP A 52 16.75 4.94 3.54
C TRP A 52 16.25 4.64 4.96
N ASN A 53 16.14 3.36 5.33
CA ASN A 53 15.73 2.92 6.66
C ASN A 53 16.71 3.33 7.77
N GLU A 54 18.00 3.42 7.47
CA GLU A 54 19.04 3.89 8.41
C GLU A 54 19.03 5.42 8.53
N LEU A 55 18.76 6.11 7.43
CA LEU A 55 18.69 7.57 7.38
C LEU A 55 17.44 8.13 8.07
N TYR A 56 16.31 7.41 8.00
CA TYR A 56 15.01 7.85 8.52
C TYR A 56 14.36 6.78 9.41
N PRO A 57 14.84 6.58 10.66
CA PRO A 57 14.33 5.54 11.56
C PRO A 57 12.85 5.73 11.91
N ASP A 58 12.39 6.96 12.11
CA ASP A 58 10.97 7.24 12.42
C ASP A 58 10.06 6.93 11.23
N ALA A 59 10.50 7.27 10.01
CA ALA A 59 9.76 6.95 8.79
C ALA A 59 9.69 5.43 8.54
N LYS A 60 10.74 4.69 8.92
CA LYS A 60 10.74 3.23 8.92
C LYS A 60 9.71 2.67 9.90
N GLU A 61 9.60 3.21 11.12
CA GLU A 61 8.56 2.79 12.06
C GLU A 61 7.16 3.08 11.51
N GLN A 62 6.93 4.27 10.96
CA GLN A 62 5.66 4.60 10.30
C GLN A 62 5.32 3.64 9.14
N MET A 63 6.33 3.23 8.36
CA MET A 63 6.13 2.25 7.29
C MET A 63 5.72 0.87 7.84
N LYS A 64 6.23 0.45 9.00
CA LYS A 64 5.79 -0.78 9.66
C LYS A 64 4.33 -0.70 10.11
N GLU A 65 3.90 0.45 10.62
CA GLU A 65 2.51 0.68 11.02
C GLU A 65 1.57 0.55 9.82
N ILE A 66 1.90 1.21 8.70
CA ILE A 66 1.16 1.12 7.45
C ILE A 66 1.06 -0.33 6.95
N ILE A 67 2.19 -1.08 6.95
CA ILE A 67 2.20 -2.49 6.54
C ILE A 67 1.31 -3.33 7.45
N SER A 68 1.37 -3.09 8.76
CA SER A 68 0.59 -3.83 9.76
C SER A 68 -0.91 -3.57 9.60
N GLU A 69 -1.31 -2.33 9.33
CA GLU A 69 -2.69 -1.96 9.06
C GLU A 69 -3.23 -2.62 7.78
N ILE A 70 -2.47 -2.54 6.67
CA ILE A 70 -2.83 -3.18 5.41
C ILE A 70 -3.00 -4.69 5.61
N LYS A 71 -2.08 -5.33 6.32
CA LYS A 71 -2.14 -6.77 6.61
C LYS A 71 -3.39 -7.13 7.40
N ARG A 72 -3.70 -6.40 8.48
CA ARG A 72 -4.89 -6.61 9.31
C ARG A 72 -6.17 -6.49 8.49
N LEU A 73 -6.33 -5.41 7.74
CA LEU A 73 -7.51 -5.18 6.90
C LEU A 73 -7.66 -6.24 5.80
N ASN A 74 -6.55 -6.68 5.21
CA ASN A 74 -6.57 -7.74 4.21
C ASN A 74 -6.93 -9.11 4.81
N GLU A 75 -6.50 -9.41 6.04
CA GLU A 75 -6.91 -10.61 6.77
C GLU A 75 -8.40 -10.57 7.10
N GLU A 76 -8.91 -9.42 7.55
CA GLU A 76 -10.34 -9.20 7.78
C GLU A 76 -11.16 -9.42 6.50
N GLU A 77 -10.70 -8.87 5.36
CA GLU A 77 -11.38 -9.04 4.07
C GLU A 77 -11.35 -10.48 3.57
N ARG A 78 -10.20 -11.17 3.68
CA ARG A 78 -10.10 -12.59 3.34
C ARG A 78 -11.00 -13.46 4.23
N ALA A 79 -11.13 -13.12 5.50
CA ALA A 79 -12.04 -13.82 6.41
C ALA A 79 -13.51 -13.58 6.07
N ARG A 80 -13.85 -12.38 5.58
CA ARG A 80 -15.21 -12.02 5.12
C ARG A 80 -15.59 -12.77 3.86
N THR A 81 -14.71 -12.76 2.85
CA THR A 81 -14.96 -13.40 1.53
C THR A 81 -14.95 -14.92 1.58
N ARG A 82 -14.22 -15.55 2.52
CA ARG A 82 -14.26 -17.00 2.74
C ARG A 82 -15.54 -17.51 3.41
N LYS A 83 -16.34 -16.61 4.02
CA LYS A 83 -17.61 -16.94 4.66
C LYS A 83 -18.82 -16.75 3.74
N GLY A 84 -18.60 -16.25 2.52
CA GLY A 84 -19.64 -16.01 1.50
C GLY A 84 -19.67 -17.09 0.44
#